data_AF-A0A520BCG6-F1
#
_entry.id   AF-A0A520BCG6-F1
#
_cell.length_a   1.000
_cell.length_b   1.000
_cell.length_c   1.000
_cell.angle_alpha   90.00
_cell.angle_beta   90.00
_cell.angle_gamma   90.00
#
_symmetry.space_group_name_H-M   'P 1'
#
loop_
_entity.id
_entity.type
_entity.pdbx_description
1 polymer ?
#
loop_
_entity_poly.entity_id
_entity_poly.type
_entity_poly.pdbx_seq_one_letter_code
_entity_poly.pdbx_strand_id
1 'polypeptide(L)' 'MTVAQLCLLVACALPIVCAGLAKSRGFGKRRRDGGFDNHQPREWLARLDGWQARANAAQANSWEALPVFVAG' A
#
# COMPACT_ATOMS: atom_id res chain seq x y z
N MET A 1 -13.86 23.12 2.11
CA MET A 1 -12.57 22.45 1.88
C MET A 1 -11.91 23.08 0.67
N THR A 2 -10.62 23.38 0.72
CA THR A 2 -9.88 23.86 -0.46
C THR A 2 -9.39 22.68 -1.31
N VAL A 3 -9.05 22.94 -2.58
CA VAL A 3 -8.43 21.93 -3.45
C VAL A 3 -7.15 21.38 -2.83
N ALA A 4 -6.32 22.24 -2.24
CA ALA A 4 -5.10 21.82 -1.54
C ALA A 4 -5.37 20.86 -0.38
N GLN A 5 -6.38 21.14 0.45
CA GLN A 5 -6.77 20.25 1.55
C GLN A 5 -7.24 18.89 1.03
N LEU A 6 -7.97 18.85 -0.09
CA LEU A 6 -8.38 17.60 -0.72
C LEU A 6 -7.18 16.80 -1.24
N CYS A 7 -6.22 17.45 -1.90
CA CYS A 7 -5.00 16.79 -2.38
C CYS A 7 -4.18 16.20 -1.23
N LEU A 8 -4.05 16.92 -0.10
CA LEU A 8 -3.39 16.42 1.10
C LEU A 8 -4.08 15.17 1.66
N LEU A 9 -5.41 15.18 1.74
CA LEU A 9 -6.18 14.01 2.18
C LEU A 9 -5.94 12.80 1.25
N VAL A 10 -5.95 13.02 -0.07
CA VAL A 10 -5.69 11.95 -1.05
C VAL A 10 -4.25 11.43 -0.91
N ALA A 11 -3.26 12.30 -0.78
CA ALA A 11 -1.85 11.92 -0.63
C ALA A 11 -1.63 11.08 0.64
N CYS A 12 -2.26 11.44 1.75
CA CYS A 12 -2.20 10.66 2.99
C CYS A 12 -2.93 9.31 2.90
N ALA A 13 -4.04 9.24 2.14
CA ALA A 13 -4.81 8.01 1.97
C ALA A 13 -4.14 7.01 1.01
N LEU A 14 -3.43 7.51 0.00
CA LEU A 14 -2.80 6.73 -1.06
C LEU A 14 -1.97 5.53 -0.57
N PRO A 15 -1.00 5.67 0.36
CA PRO A 15 -0.21 4.53 0.81
C PRO A 15 -1.06 3.43 1.48
N ILE A 16 -2.12 3.80 2.19
CA ILE A 16 -3.03 2.85 2.85
C ILE A 16 -3.86 2.07 1.81
N VAL A 17 -4.37 2.77 0.80
CA VAL A 17 -5.10 2.15 -0.31
C VAL A 17 -4.19 1.18 -1.07
N CYS A 18 -2.96 1.60 -1.41
CA CYS A 18 -1.98 0.76 -2.09
C CYS A 18 -1.60 -0.49 -1.27
N ALA A 19 -1.44 -0.35 0.06
CA ALA A 19 -1.20 -1.50 0.95
C ALA A 19 -2.37 -2.50 0.92
N GLY A 20 -3.61 -2.01 0.94
CA GLY A 20 -4.81 -2.85 0.85
C GLY A 20 -4.88 -3.59 -0.49
N LEU A 21 -4.63 -2.88 -1.60
CA LEU A 21 -4.61 -3.46 -2.93
C LEU A 21 -3.53 -4.55 -3.07
N ALA A 22 -2.32 -4.30 -2.58
CA ALA A 22 -1.23 -5.28 -2.56
C ALA A 22 -1.63 -6.56 -1.80
N LYS A 23 -2.35 -6.42 -0.69
CA LYS A 23 -2.76 -7.54 0.19
C LYS A 23 -4.07 -8.22 -0.20
N SER A 24 -4.83 -7.65 -1.13
CA SER A 24 -6.20 -8.04 -1.45
C SER A 24 -6.43 -9.53 -1.73
N ARG A 25 -5.54 -10.20 -2.47
CA ARG A 25 -5.67 -11.65 -2.77
C ARG A 25 -5.34 -12.56 -1.60
N GLY A 26 -4.71 -12.03 -0.56
CA GLY A 26 -4.42 -12.71 0.70
C GLY A 26 -5.52 -12.55 1.75
N PHE A 27 -6.52 -11.69 1.53
CA PHE A 27 -7.62 -11.49 2.47
C PHE A 27 -8.57 -12.70 2.50
N GLY A 28 -9.00 -13.08 3.70
CA GLY A 28 -9.92 -14.20 3.93
C GLY A 28 -9.34 -15.59 3.70
N LYS A 29 -8.10 -15.71 3.22
CA LYS A 29 -7.41 -16.99 3.04
C LYS A 29 -6.59 -17.35 4.27
N ARG A 30 -6.51 -18.65 4.57
CA ARG A 30 -5.59 -19.15 5.60
C ARG A 30 -4.16 -18.96 5.09
N ARG A 31 -3.21 -18.70 5.99
CA ARG A 31 -1.79 -18.50 5.63
C ARG A 31 -1.23 -19.65 4.78
N ARG A 32 -1.58 -20.90 5.09
CA ARG A 32 -1.15 -22.09 4.33
C ARG A 32 -1.65 -22.14 2.88
N ASP A 33 -2.74 -21.44 2.58
CA ASP A 33 -3.40 -21.41 1.27
C ASP A 33 -3.01 -20.12 0.49
N GLY A 34 -1.89 -19.48 0.86
CA GLY A 34 -1.43 -18.22 0.28
C GLY A 34 -2.09 -16.97 0.87
N GLY A 35 -2.77 -17.08 2.02
CA GLY A 35 -3.27 -15.94 2.77
C GLY A 35 -2.17 -15.02 3.28
N PHE A 36 -2.55 -13.80 3.64
CA PHE A 36 -1.61 -12.81 4.19
C PHE A 36 -0.93 -13.34 5.45
N ASP A 37 0.40 -13.21 5.50
CA ASP A 37 1.21 -13.67 6.63
C ASP A 37 1.51 -12.50 7.58
N ASN A 38 0.84 -12.48 8.73
CA ASN A 38 1.07 -11.47 9.77
C ASN A 38 2.38 -11.67 10.55
N HIS A 39 2.98 -12.87 10.52
CA HIS A 39 4.25 -13.11 11.21
C HIS A 39 5.43 -12.59 10.40
N GLN A 40 5.37 -12.72 9.08
CA GLN A 40 6.44 -12.29 8.17
C GLN A 40 5.87 -11.42 7.03
N PRO A 41 5.30 -10.25 7.34
CA PRO A 41 4.54 -9.45 6.38
C PRO A 41 5.41 -8.91 5.25
N ARG A 42 6.67 -8.56 5.53
CA ARG A 42 7.61 -8.04 4.53
C ARG A 42 8.02 -9.11 3.52
N GLU A 43 8.32 -10.32 4.00
CA GLU A 43 8.63 -11.45 3.12
C GLU A 43 7.44 -11.84 2.25
N TRP A 44 6.23 -11.82 2.81
CA TRP A 44 5.02 -12.09 2.04
C TRP A 44 4.81 -11.07 0.92
N LEU A 45 4.98 -9.77 1.23
CA LEU A 45 4.88 -8.71 0.24
C LEU A 45 5.96 -8.81 -0.85
N ALA A 46 7.18 -9.24 -0.49
CA ALA A 46 8.27 -9.44 -1.44
C ALA A 46 8.02 -10.59 -2.43
N ARG A 47 7.13 -11.54 -2.09
CA ARG A 47 6.72 -12.65 -2.97
C ARG A 47 5.57 -12.29 -3.91
N LEU A 48 5.00 -11.09 -3.80
CA LEU A 48 3.95 -10.65 -4.70
C LEU A 48 4.50 -10.48 -6.12
N ASP A 49 3.65 -10.73 -7.12
CA ASP A 49 3.97 -10.53 -8.53
C ASP A 49 2.84 -9.77 -9.26
N GLY A 50 3.14 -9.30 -10.47
CA GLY A 50 2.22 -8.61 -11.35
C GLY A 50 1.67 -7.33 -10.71
N TRP A 51 0.35 -7.19 -10.72
CA TRP A 51 -0.29 -5.95 -10.26
C TRP A 51 -0.20 -5.74 -8.74
N GLN A 52 -0.14 -6.81 -7.94
CA GLN A 52 0.00 -6.69 -6.48
C GLN A 52 1.40 -6.20 -6.10
N ALA A 53 2.43 -6.66 -6.81
CA ALA A 53 3.79 -6.16 -6.65
C ALA A 53 3.86 -4.66 -7.00
N ARG A 54 3.21 -4.25 -8.10
CA ARG A 54 3.09 -2.83 -8.47
C ARG A 54 2.36 -2.00 -7.41
N ALA A 55 1.29 -2.53 -6.80
CA ALA A 55 0.60 -1.85 -5.71
C ALA A 55 1.49 -1.71 -4.45
N ASN A 56 2.29 -2.73 -4.14
CA ASN A 56 3.27 -2.66 -3.04
C ASN A 56 4.37 -1.62 -3.33
N ALA A 57 4.87 -1.55 -4.57
CA ALA A 57 5.81 -0.52 -4.99
C ALA A 57 5.18 0.89 -4.90
N ALA A 58 3.94 1.06 -5.38
CA ALA A 58 3.22 2.32 -5.26
C ALA A 58 3.02 2.76 -3.81
N GLN A 59 2.80 1.82 -2.88
CA GLN A 59 2.74 2.11 -1.45
C GLN A 59 4.07 2.66 -0.92
N ALA A 60 5.21 2.09 -1.32
CA ALA A 60 6.53 2.59 -0.93
C ALA A 60 6.78 3.99 -1.50
N ASN A 61 6.57 4.17 -2.80
CA ASN A 61 6.75 5.46 -3.48
C ASN A 61 5.86 6.56 -2.88
N SER A 62 4.63 6.22 -2.47
CA SER A 62 3.71 7.17 -1.84
C SER A 62 4.23 7.66 -0.50
N TRP A 63 4.84 6.78 0.32
CA TRP A 63 5.47 7.20 1.58
C TRP A 63 6.70 8.06 1.36
N GLU A 64 7.50 7.77 0.34
CA GLU A 64 8.69 8.55 -0.01
C GLU A 64 8.32 9.94 -0.53
N ALA A 65 7.25 10.06 -1.32
CA ALA A 65 6.80 11.32 -1.90
C ALA A 65 6.02 12.21 -0.92
N LEU A 66 5.33 11.62 0.07
CA LEU A 66 4.41 12.35 0.95
C LEU A 66 5.07 13.52 1.71
N PRO A 67 6.27 13.38 2.33
CA PRO A 67 6.90 14.50 3.04
C PRO A 67 7.18 15.70 2.14
N VAL A 68 7.64 15.45 0.91
CA VAL A 68 7.92 16.52 -0.07
C VAL A 68 6.63 17.21 -0.50
N PHE A 69 5.56 16.43 -0.71
CA PHE A 69 4.25 16.99 -1.09
C PHE A 69 3.59 17.80 0.03
N VAL A 70 3.75 17.39 1.29
CA VAL A 70 3.17 18.10 2.45
C VAL A 70 3.94 19.37 2.80
N ALA A 71 5.26 19.39 2.57
CA ALA A 71 6.13 20.52 2.91
C ALA A 71 6.16 21.63 1.85
N GLY A 72 5.84 21.31 0.59
CA GLY A 72 5.78 22.27 -0.53
C GLY A 72 4.46 23.03 -0.57
#